data_AF-A0A1H0RSN6-F1
#
_entry.id   AF-A0A1H0RSN6-F1
#
_cell.length_a   1.000
_cell.length_b   1.000
_cell.length_c   1.000
_cell.angle_alpha   90.00
_cell.angle_beta   90.00
_cell.angle_gamma   90.00
#
_symmetry.space_group_name_H-M   'P 1'
#
loop_
_entity.id
_entity.type
_entity.pdbx_description
1 polymer ?
#
loop_
_entity_poly.entity_id
_entity_poly.type
_entity_poly.pdbx_seq_one_letter_code
_entity_poly.pdbx_strand_id
1 'polypeptide(L)'
;MKEVQEFLKVYQKEMNWEISNENYEEAKTSLLHNYMLLTTEVSEIAEEIRSIINETRISHPEDIEFAFKEAKDKHKENIGNEIADCFAYLIKFANYFEIDLEESFYSKMKEVQLRKNKDV
;
A
#
# COMPACT_ATOMS: atom_id res chain seq x y z
N MET A 1 12.82 -1.40 7.41
CA MET A 1 12.04 -0.43 6.59
C MET A 1 12.79 0.88 6.35
N LYS A 2 13.72 1.28 7.23
CA LYS A 2 14.54 2.49 7.08
C LYS A 2 15.23 2.63 5.72
N GLU A 3 15.83 1.56 5.21
CA GLU A 3 16.50 1.57 3.90
C GLU A 3 15.54 1.90 2.75
N VAL A 4 14.36 1.27 2.74
CA VAL A 4 13.33 1.52 1.70
C VAL A 4 12.75 2.92 1.84
N GLN A 5 12.52 3.37 3.07
CA GLN A 5 12.03 4.71 3.36
C GLN A 5 13.00 5.80 2.87
N GLU A 6 14.31 5.61 3.11
CA GLU A 6 15.36 6.53 2.65
C GLU A 6 15.53 6.46 1.13
N PHE A 7 15.52 5.26 0.53
CA PHE A 7 15.55 5.10 -0.92
C PHE A 7 14.41 5.89 -1.59
N LEU A 8 13.17 5.73 -1.11
CA LEU A 8 12.03 6.44 -1.68
C LEU A 8 12.09 7.95 -1.45
N LYS A 9 12.64 8.39 -0.33
CA LYS A 9 12.86 9.82 -0.06
C LYS A 9 13.78 10.44 -1.13
N VAL A 10 14.91 9.80 -1.40
CA VAL A 10 15.88 10.25 -2.41
C VAL A 10 15.26 10.18 -3.81
N TYR A 11 14.66 9.04 -4.16
CA TYR A 11 14.04 8.84 -5.48
C TYR A 11 12.94 9.87 -5.76
N GLN A 12 12.03 10.12 -4.82
CA GLN A 12 10.94 11.09 -5.00
C GLN A 12 11.47 12.52 -5.15
N LYS A 13 12.55 12.86 -4.44
CA LYS A 13 13.22 14.15 -4.58
C LYS A 13 13.86 14.31 -5.97
N GLU A 14 14.56 13.29 -6.45
CA GLU A 14 15.16 13.31 -7.80
C GLU A 14 14.10 13.46 -8.91
N MET A 15 12.91 12.91 -8.68
CA MET A 15 11.78 12.99 -9.60
C MET A 15 10.93 14.27 -9.46
N ASN A 16 11.26 15.17 -8.50
CA ASN A 16 10.43 16.31 -8.12
C ASN A 16 8.99 15.91 -7.75
N TRP A 17 8.84 14.78 -7.07
CA TRP A 17 7.56 14.24 -6.62
C TRP A 17 7.29 14.49 -5.15
N GLU A 18 8.14 15.20 -4.42
CA GLU A 18 7.92 15.49 -3.00
C GLU A 18 6.57 16.19 -2.74
N ILE A 19 6.03 15.99 -1.54
CA ILE A 19 4.87 16.77 -1.09
C ILE A 19 5.37 18.19 -0.80
N SER A 20 4.75 19.20 -1.43
CA SER A 20 5.17 20.59 -1.26
C SER A 20 5.04 21.03 0.20
N ASN A 21 6.01 21.81 0.65
CA ASN A 21 5.99 22.46 1.97
C ASN A 21 6.35 23.95 1.88
N GLU A 22 6.14 24.58 0.71
CA GLU A 22 6.50 25.99 0.49
C GLU A 22 5.58 26.94 1.27
N ASN A 23 4.28 26.65 1.27
CA ASN A 23 3.26 27.37 2.03
C ASN A 23 2.05 26.46 2.31
N TYR A 24 1.16 26.91 3.18
CA TYR A 24 0.00 26.13 3.60
C TYR A 24 -0.92 25.71 2.44
N GLU A 25 -1.17 26.59 1.48
CA GLU A 25 -2.11 26.31 0.38
C GLU A 25 -1.56 25.27 -0.59
N GLU A 26 -0.26 25.36 -0.90
CA GLU A 26 0.44 24.36 -1.69
C GLU A 26 0.58 23.02 -0.97
N ALA A 27 0.95 23.04 0.32
CA ALA A 27 1.03 21.84 1.13
C ALA A 27 -0.31 21.12 1.21
N LYS A 28 -1.40 21.87 1.46
CA LYS A 28 -2.78 21.33 1.47
C LYS A 28 -3.14 20.69 0.13
N THR A 29 -2.86 21.38 -0.98
CA THR A 29 -3.18 20.89 -2.32
C THR A 29 -2.37 19.64 -2.65
N SER A 30 -1.08 19.64 -2.35
CA SER A 30 -0.18 18.52 -2.57
C SER A 30 -0.57 17.30 -1.71
N LEU A 31 -0.92 17.50 -0.44
CA LEU A 31 -1.40 16.45 0.46
C LEU A 31 -2.69 15.80 -0.06
N LEU A 32 -3.68 16.62 -0.45
CA LEU A 32 -4.96 16.11 -0.99
C LEU A 32 -4.75 15.35 -2.30
N HIS A 33 -3.87 15.83 -3.17
CA HIS A 33 -3.52 15.15 -4.41
C HIS A 33 -2.86 13.79 -4.14
N ASN A 34 -1.87 13.73 -3.26
CA ASN A 34 -1.22 12.47 -2.90
C ASN A 34 -2.17 11.51 -2.16
N TYR A 35 -3.14 12.03 -1.42
CA TYR A 35 -4.15 11.21 -0.76
C TYR A 35 -5.10 10.59 -1.78
N MET A 36 -5.54 11.38 -2.77
CA MET A 36 -6.32 10.89 -3.89
C MET A 36 -5.56 9.78 -4.64
N LEU A 37 -4.28 9.98 -4.93
CA LEU A 37 -3.45 8.95 -5.59
C LEU A 37 -3.37 7.67 -4.76
N LEU A 38 -3.05 7.76 -3.46
CA LEU A 38 -3.08 6.59 -2.56
C LEU A 38 -4.43 5.85 -2.62
N THR A 39 -5.56 6.57 -2.64
CA THR A 39 -6.87 5.92 -2.72
C THR A 39 -7.14 5.24 -4.07
N THR A 40 -6.52 5.72 -5.15
CA THR A 40 -6.56 5.07 -6.46
C THR A 40 -5.81 3.74 -6.41
N GLU A 41 -4.57 3.73 -5.91
CA GLU A 41 -3.77 2.50 -5.80
C GLU A 41 -4.48 1.44 -4.93
N VAL A 42 -5.12 1.86 -3.83
CA VAL A 42 -5.93 0.97 -2.98
C VAL A 42 -7.11 0.38 -3.75
N SER A 43 -7.72 1.17 -4.64
CA SER A 43 -8.82 0.71 -5.49
C SER A 43 -8.33 -0.29 -6.52
N GLU A 44 -7.13 -0.11 -7.10
CA GLU A 44 -6.53 -1.06 -8.04
C GLU A 44 -6.22 -2.42 -7.37
N ILE A 45 -5.73 -2.43 -6.13
CA ILE A 45 -5.66 -3.66 -5.32
C ILE A 45 -7.03 -4.35 -5.21
N ALA A 46 -8.09 -3.58 -4.95
CA ALA A 46 -9.44 -4.13 -4.83
C ALA A 46 -9.94 -4.68 -6.18
N GLU A 47 -9.57 -4.06 -7.30
CA GLU A 47 -9.90 -4.55 -8.64
C GLU A 47 -9.20 -5.86 -8.97
N GLU A 48 -7.91 -6.01 -8.61
CA GLU A 48 -7.16 -7.26 -8.77
C GLU A 48 -7.77 -8.39 -7.93
N ILE A 49 -8.14 -8.11 -6.68
CA ILE A 49 -8.86 -9.08 -5.83
C ILE A 49 -10.19 -9.49 -6.46
N ARG A 50 -10.97 -8.53 -6.96
CA ARG A 50 -12.24 -8.80 -7.64
C ARG A 50 -12.02 -9.67 -8.88
N SER A 51 -10.97 -9.41 -9.66
CA SER A 51 -10.63 -10.18 -10.86
C SER A 51 -10.29 -11.64 -10.50
N ILE A 52 -9.47 -11.85 -9.48
CA ILE A 52 -9.15 -13.19 -8.97
C ILE A 52 -10.43 -13.95 -8.60
N ILE A 53 -11.33 -13.32 -7.84
CA ILE A 53 -12.59 -13.95 -7.39
C ILE A 53 -13.49 -14.29 -8.59
N ASN A 54 -13.62 -13.38 -9.55
CA ASN A 54 -14.46 -13.61 -10.72
C ASN A 54 -13.91 -14.73 -11.61
N GLU A 55 -12.62 -14.75 -11.87
CA GLU A 55 -11.97 -15.80 -12.67
C GLU A 55 -12.07 -17.16 -11.99
N THR A 56 -11.87 -17.21 -10.67
CA THR A 56 -12.05 -18.42 -9.86
C THR A 56 -13.44 -19.05 -10.06
N ARG A 57 -14.47 -18.21 -10.14
CA ARG A 57 -15.87 -18.68 -10.28
C ARG A 57 -16.21 -19.18 -11.69
N ILE A 58 -15.43 -18.81 -12.70
CA ILE A 58 -15.76 -19.04 -14.11
C ILE A 58 -14.88 -20.14 -14.74
N SER A 59 -13.61 -20.25 -14.33
CA SER A 59 -12.61 -21.10 -14.98
C SER A 59 -12.83 -22.60 -14.75
N HIS A 60 -12.93 -23.05 -13.49
CA HIS A 60 -13.16 -24.45 -13.13
C HIS A 60 -14.24 -24.57 -12.04
N PRO A 61 -15.54 -24.44 -12.40
CA PRO A 61 -16.62 -24.50 -11.42
C PRO A 61 -16.71 -25.83 -10.66
N GLU A 62 -16.13 -26.90 -11.20
CA GLU A 62 -16.02 -28.23 -10.59
C GLU A 62 -14.87 -28.38 -9.58
N ASP A 63 -13.84 -27.51 -9.65
CA ASP A 63 -12.68 -27.51 -8.76
C ASP A 63 -12.27 -26.07 -8.42
N ILE A 64 -12.98 -25.50 -7.45
CA ILE A 64 -12.81 -24.11 -7.03
C ILE A 64 -11.44 -23.82 -6.41
N GLU A 65 -10.80 -24.83 -5.79
CA GLU A 65 -9.49 -24.66 -5.16
C GLU A 65 -8.40 -24.56 -6.22
N PHE A 66 -8.46 -25.41 -7.25
CA PHE A 66 -7.59 -25.31 -8.42
C PHE A 66 -7.82 -23.98 -9.16
N ALA A 67 -9.07 -23.61 -9.44
CA ALA A 67 -9.43 -22.33 -10.07
C ALA A 67 -8.84 -21.13 -9.32
N PHE A 68 -8.97 -21.12 -7.98
CA PHE A 68 -8.47 -20.03 -7.16
C PHE A 68 -6.95 -19.94 -7.19
N LYS A 69 -6.26 -21.08 -7.19
CA LYS A 69 -4.80 -21.11 -7.29
C LYS A 69 -4.32 -20.56 -8.63
N GLU A 70 -4.91 -20.98 -9.75
CA GLU A 70 -4.53 -20.46 -11.06
C GLU A 70 -4.83 -18.97 -11.20
N ALA A 71 -6.00 -18.51 -10.74
CA ALA A 71 -6.34 -17.09 -10.75
C ALA A 71 -5.34 -16.27 -9.91
N LYS A 72 -4.96 -16.75 -8.73
CA LYS A 72 -3.93 -16.08 -7.91
C LYS A 72 -2.58 -16.01 -8.62
N ASP A 73 -2.13 -17.11 -9.23
CA ASP A 73 -0.84 -17.16 -9.90
C ASP A 73 -0.81 -16.22 -11.10
N LYS A 74 -1.92 -16.10 -11.84
CA LYS A 74 -2.08 -15.19 -12.97
C LYS A 74 -2.08 -13.71 -12.57
N HIS A 75 -2.70 -13.36 -11.45
CA HIS A 75 -2.82 -11.98 -10.97
C HIS A 75 -1.70 -11.55 -9.99
N LYS A 76 -0.78 -12.46 -9.65
CA LYS A 76 0.25 -12.26 -8.63
C LYS A 76 1.16 -11.07 -8.89
N GLU A 77 1.54 -10.85 -10.15
CA GLU A 77 2.42 -9.75 -10.53
C GLU A 77 1.70 -8.41 -10.40
N ASN A 78 0.50 -8.29 -10.96
CA ASN A 78 -0.30 -7.06 -10.91
C ASN A 78 -0.57 -6.64 -9.47
N ILE A 79 -1.12 -7.54 -8.64
CA ILE A 79 -1.40 -7.20 -7.23
C ILE A 79 -0.12 -6.82 -6.48
N GLY A 80 1.03 -7.38 -6.86
CA GLY A 80 2.34 -7.01 -6.31
C GLY A 80 2.73 -5.57 -6.65
N ASN A 81 2.48 -5.14 -7.89
CA ASN A 81 2.72 -3.77 -8.34
C ASN A 81 1.80 -2.79 -7.61
N GLU A 82 0.49 -3.05 -7.56
CA GLU A 82 -0.47 -2.16 -6.88
C GLU A 82 -0.17 -2.02 -5.37
N ILE A 83 0.28 -3.11 -4.73
CA ILE A 83 0.76 -3.07 -3.34
C ILE A 83 2.02 -2.20 -3.21
N ALA A 84 2.95 -2.29 -4.16
CA ALA A 84 4.16 -1.49 -4.16
C ALA A 84 3.85 0.00 -4.35
N ASP A 85 2.90 0.35 -5.22
CA ASP A 85 2.48 1.73 -5.46
C ASP A 85 1.78 2.32 -4.23
N CYS A 86 0.86 1.56 -3.62
CA CYS A 86 0.29 1.88 -2.31
C CYS A 86 1.38 2.15 -1.26
N PHE A 87 2.38 1.27 -1.20
CA PHE A 87 3.47 1.38 -0.24
C PHE A 87 4.35 2.61 -0.49
N ALA A 88 4.57 2.98 -1.75
CA ALA A 88 5.31 4.18 -2.12
C ALA A 88 4.62 5.46 -1.61
N TYR A 89 3.29 5.58 -1.74
CA TYR A 89 2.55 6.72 -1.18
C TYR A 89 2.50 6.72 0.35
N LEU A 90 2.33 5.56 1.01
CA LEU A 90 2.38 5.50 2.47
C LEU A 90 3.73 5.96 3.03
N ILE A 91 4.83 5.55 2.40
CA ILE A 91 6.18 6.00 2.75
C ILE A 91 6.34 7.50 2.45
N LYS A 92 5.80 7.99 1.33
CA LYS A 92 5.82 9.41 0.99
C LYS A 92 5.18 10.27 2.09
N PHE A 93 4.03 9.86 2.60
CA PHE A 93 3.40 10.52 3.74
C PHE A 93 4.25 10.43 5.00
N ALA A 94 4.81 9.25 5.32
CA ALA A 94 5.68 9.10 6.47
C ALA A 94 6.91 10.03 6.39
N ASN A 95 7.52 10.15 5.21
CA ASN A 95 8.64 11.06 4.97
C ASN A 95 8.24 12.53 5.12
N TYR A 96 7.10 12.94 4.58
CA TYR A 96 6.61 14.31 4.72
C TYR A 96 6.31 14.69 6.18
N PHE A 97 5.74 13.77 6.96
CA PHE A 97 5.45 13.98 8.39
C PHE A 97 6.64 13.65 9.31
N GLU A 98 7.81 13.35 8.75
CA GLU A 98 9.03 13.00 9.49
C GLU A 98 8.84 11.82 10.46
N ILE A 99 8.01 10.85 10.07
CA ILE A 99 7.71 9.65 10.85
C ILE A 99 8.74 8.55 10.55
N ASP A 100 9.40 8.02 11.58
CA ASP A 100 10.12 6.75 11.47
C ASP A 100 9.09 5.60 11.34
N LEU A 101 8.88 5.14 10.11
CA LEU A 101 7.83 4.18 9.81
C LEU A 101 8.15 2.80 10.41
N GLU A 102 9.43 2.46 10.51
CA GLU A 102 9.88 1.19 11.10
C GLU A 102 9.57 1.14 12.60
N GLU A 103 9.97 2.18 13.33
CA GLU A 103 9.71 2.29 14.77
C GLU A 103 8.20 2.32 15.06
N SER A 104 7.46 3.12 14.28
CA SER A 104 5.99 3.22 14.39
C SER A 104 5.32 1.88 14.15
N PHE A 105 5.72 1.14 13.11
CA PHE A 105 5.19 -0.17 12.79
C PHE A 105 5.42 -1.20 13.91
N TYR A 106 6.67 -1.36 14.36
CA TYR A 106 6.99 -2.35 15.40
C TYR A 106 6.35 -2.00 16.75
N SER A 107 6.30 -0.71 17.11
CA SER A 107 5.60 -0.24 18.30
C SER A 107 4.12 -0.60 18.24
N LYS A 108 3.48 -0.38 17.08
CA LYS A 108 2.07 -0.74 16.87
C LYS A 108 1.83 -2.24 16.94
N MET A 109 2.69 -3.06 16.32
CA MET A 109 2.55 -4.53 16.35
C MET A 109 2.70 -5.09 17.76
N LYS A 110 3.62 -4.54 18.56
CA LYS A 110 3.76 -4.90 19.99
C LYS A 110 2.49 -4.56 20.77
N GLU A 111 1.89 -3.40 20.52
CA GLU A 111 0.61 -3.02 21.12
C GLU A 111 -0.51 -4.02 20.76
N VAL A 112 -0.63 -4.40 19.49
CA VAL A 112 -1.62 -5.37 19.00
C VAL A 112 -1.43 -6.75 19.65
N GLN A 113 -0.19 -7.21 19.77
CA GLN A 113 0.13 -8.47 20.45
C GLN A 113 -0.32 -8.46 21.92
N LEU A 114 -0.13 -7.34 22.62
CA LEU A 114 -0.54 -7.19 24.02
C LEU A 114 -2.07 -7.10 24.18
N ARG A 115 -2.79 -6.56 23.18
CA ARG A 115 -4.27 -6.53 23.18
C ARG A 115 -4.86 -7.93 23.06
N LYS A 116 -4.33 -8.79 22.17
CA LYS A 116 -4.78 -10.19 22.05
C LYS A 116 -4.69 -10.98 23.36
N ASN A 117 -3.73 -10.65 24.22
CA ASN A 117 -3.56 -11.29 25.52
C ASN A 117 -4.53 -10.79 26.61
N LYS A 118 -5.40 -9.82 26.30
CA LYS A 118 -6.41 -9.27 27.23
C LYS A 118 -7.84 -9.73 26.91
N ASP A 119 -8.06 -10.37 25.77
CA ASP A 119 -9.37 -10.88 25.34
C ASP A 119 -9.50 -12.40 25.57
N VAL A 120 -8.80 -12.95 26.58
CA VAL A 120 -8.98 -14.31 27.13
C VAL A 120 -9.56 -14.22 28.53
#